data_AF-A0A2N1S3A2-F1
#
_entry.id   AF-A0A2N1S3A2-F1
#
_cell.length_a   1.000
_cell.length_b   1.000
_cell.length_c   1.000
_cell.angle_alpha   90.00
_cell.angle_beta   90.00
_cell.angle_gamma   90.00
#
_symmetry.space_group_name_H-M   'P 1'
#
loop_
_entity.id
_entity.type
_entity.pdbx_description
1 polymer ?
#
loop_
_entity_poly.entity_id
_entity_poly.type
_entity_poly.pdbx_seq_one_letter_code
_entity_poly.pdbx_strand_id
1 'polypeptide(L)' 'MKTIVVHNELISDPAGMHKLCPFGAIVESGGDVQITSGCRMCLLCVKKG' A
#
# COMPACT_ATOMS: atom_id res chain seq x y z
N MET A 1 -4.10 19.15 0.13
CA MET A 1 -3.54 18.04 0.92
C MET A 1 -3.09 16.95 -0.03
N LYS A 2 -2.04 16.20 0.30
CA LYS A 2 -1.62 15.05 -0.50
C LYS A 2 -2.21 13.80 0.14
N THR A 3 -2.84 12.96 -0.66
CA THR A 3 -3.49 11.71 -0.23
C THR A 3 -2.96 10.59 -1.12
N ILE A 4 -2.80 9.39 -0.55
CA ILE A 4 -2.53 8.18 -1.33
C ILE A 4 -3.88 7.52 -1.60
N VAL A 5 -4.14 7.20 -2.86
CA VAL A 5 -5.30 6.43 -3.30
C VAL A 5 -4.80 5.08 -3.78
N VAL A 6 -5.41 4.00 -3.30
CA VAL A 6 -5.08 2.64 -3.70
C VAL A 6 -6.14 2.18 -4.70
N HIS A 7 -5.69 1.72 -5.87
CA HIS A 7 -6.53 1.14 -6.92
C HIS A 7 -6.41 -0.38 -6.87
N ASN A 8 -7.20 -1.02 -6.02
CA ASN A 8 -7.13 -2.48 -5.81
C ASN A 8 -7.41 -3.28 -7.08
N GLU A 9 -8.20 -2.72 -8.00
CA GLU A 9 -8.49 -3.31 -9.31
C GLU A 9 -7.25 -3.49 -10.21
N LEU A 10 -6.16 -2.78 -9.92
CA LEU A 10 -4.90 -2.88 -10.64
C LEU A 10 -3.86 -3.76 -9.92
N ILE A 11 -4.14 -4.17 -8.68
CA ILE A 11 -3.19 -4.94 -7.87
C ILE A 11 -3.36 -6.43 -8.18
N SER A 12 -2.37 -7.01 -8.84
CA SER A 12 -2.36 -8.45 -9.16
C SER A 12 -1.86 -9.32 -8.01
N ASP A 13 -1.05 -8.76 -7.09
CA ASP A 13 -0.51 -9.46 -5.91
C ASP A 13 -0.64 -8.60 -4.64
N PRO A 14 -1.82 -8.61 -3.99
CA PRO A 14 -2.06 -7.89 -2.73
C PRO A 14 -1.12 -8.35 -1.61
N ALA A 15 -0.87 -9.66 -1.56
CA ALA A 15 0.02 -10.27 -0.58
C ALA A 15 1.47 -9.82 -0.77
N GLY A 16 1.92 -9.40 -1.94
CA GLY A 16 3.25 -8.85 -2.16
C GLY A 16 3.43 -7.41 -1.66
N MET A 17 2.34 -6.64 -1.56
CA MET A 17 2.38 -5.20 -1.31
C MET A 17 2.92 -4.83 0.08
N HIS A 18 2.70 -5.65 1.10
CA HIS A 18 3.21 -5.36 2.45
C HIS A 18 4.75 -5.23 2.49
N LYS A 19 5.47 -5.94 1.62
CA LYS A 19 6.94 -5.90 1.53
C LYS A 19 7.48 -4.57 1.01
N LEU A 20 6.65 -3.80 0.30
CA LEU A 20 7.04 -2.49 -0.23
C LEU A 20 7.10 -1.41 0.85
N CYS A 21 6.35 -1.59 1.95
CA CYS A 21 6.34 -0.63 3.04
C CYS A 21 7.36 -1.02 4.11
N PRO A 22 8.46 -0.27 4.28
CA PRO A 22 9.42 -0.54 5.36
C PRO A 22 8.84 -0.24 6.75
N PHE A 23 7.67 0.38 6.83
CA PHE A 23 6.97 0.75 8.07
C PHE A 23 5.80 -0.18 8.39
N GLY A 24 5.50 -1.17 7.54
CA GLY A 24 4.35 -2.06 7.73
C GLY A 24 2.99 -1.36 7.66
N ALA A 25 2.90 -0.22 6.98
CA ALA A 25 1.67 0.57 6.89
C ALA A 25 0.66 0.04 5.85
N ILE A 26 1.09 -0.89 5.01
CA ILE A 26 0.26 -1.55 3.99
C ILE A 26 -0.27 -2.84 4.58
N VAL A 27 -1.59 -2.99 4.61
CA VAL A 27 -2.28 -4.19 5.10
C VAL A 27 -3.21 -4.73 4.03
N GLU A 28 -3.26 -6.05 3.92
CA GLU A 28 -4.24 -6.74 3.10
C GLU A 28 -5.47 -7.07 3.95
N SER A 29 -6.67 -6.79 3.45
CA SER A 29 -7.93 -7.12 4.08
C SER A 29 -8.89 -7.66 3.01
N GLY A 30 -9.14 -8.97 3.04
CA GLY A 30 -10.11 -9.60 2.13
C GLY A 30 -9.72 -9.56 0.65
N GLY A 31 -8.43 -9.51 0.33
CA GLY A 31 -7.92 -9.37 -1.04
C GLY A 31 -7.69 -7.93 -1.50
N ASP A 32 -8.15 -6.94 -0.72
CA ASP A 32 -7.88 -5.53 -0.96
C ASP A 32 -6.71 -5.03 -0.12
N VAL A 33 -5.99 -4.04 -0.65
CA VAL A 33 -4.89 -3.37 0.05
C VAL A 33 -5.38 -2.06 0.64
N GLN A 34 -5.05 -1.85 1.91
CA GLN A 34 -5.36 -0.62 2.65
C GLN A 34 -4.10 0.01 3.26
N ILE A 35 -4.09 1.33 3.31
CA ILE A 35 -3.03 2.12 3.94
C ILE A 35 -3.49 2.59 5.31
N THR A 36 -2.71 2.27 6.34
CA THR A 36 -2.99 2.67 7.72
C THR A 36 -2.33 4.00 8.09
N SER A 37 -2.65 4.50 9.28
CA SER A 37 -2.00 5.68 9.89
C SER A 37 -0.49 5.51 10.14
N GLY A 38 0.06 4.30 10.01
CA GLY A 38 1.51 4.05 10.06
C GLY A 38 2.27 4.59 8.84
N CYS A 39 1.57 5.05 7.80
CA CYS A 39 2.20 5.53 6.56
C CYS A 39 2.95 6.84 6.77
N ARG A 40 4.26 6.81 6.53
CA ARG A 40 5.14 8.00 6.59
C ARG A 40 5.31 8.73 5.25
N MET A 41 4.48 8.42 4.26
CA MET A 41 4.54 9.01 2.92
C MET A 41 5.94 8.95 2.27
N CYS A 42 6.67 7.83 2.43
CA CYS A 42 7.96 7.63 1.76
C CYS A 42 7.84 7.42 0.23
N LEU A 43 6.61 7.21 -0.27
CA LEU A 43 6.26 6.99 -1.68
C LEU A 43 6.91 5.75 -2.32
N LEU A 44 7.49 4.83 -1.55
CA LEU A 44 8.07 3.59 -2.08
C LEU A 44 7.02 2.71 -2.75
N CYS A 45 5.82 2.61 -2.18
CA CYS A 45 4.70 1.87 -2.77
C CYS A 45 4.22 2.45 -4.10
N VAL A 46 4.37 3.76 -4.34
CA VAL A 46 4.02 4.38 -5.63
C VAL A 46 5.12 4.17 -6.67
N LYS A 47 6.37 4.01 -6.25
CA LYS A 47 7.53 3.81 -7.14
C LYS A 47 7.77 2.37 -7.53
N LYS A 48 7.36 1.41 -6.68
CA LYS A 48 7.64 -0.02 -6.83
C LYS A 48 6.39 -0.89 -6.91
N GLY A 49 5.21 -0.32 -6.68
CA GLY A 49 3.93 -1.02 -6.71
C GLY A 49 3.25 -0.91 -8.06
#